data_AF-A0A5A5S5K5-F1
#
_entry.id   AF-A0A5A5S5K5-F1
#
_cell.length_a   1.000
_cell.length_b   1.000
_cell.length_c   1.000
_cell.angle_alpha   90.00
_cell.angle_beta   90.00
_cell.angle_gamma   90.00
#
_symmetry.space_group_name_H-M   'P 1'
#
loop_
_entity.id
_entity.type
_entity.pdbx_description
1 polymer ?
#
loop_
_entity_poly.entity_id
_entity_poly.type
_entity_poly.pdbx_seq_one_letter_code
_entity_poly.pdbx_strand_id
1 'polypeptide(L)'
;MGIVRMGPPNDLILMLKECSEVNSFIETGTYLGNTAYWSSQKFGQVITLEYSTEMYQQATQKYGHVENIKFLQGDSRVLLQEIVSSLKQPSMFWLDAHWSGGQTYGEEDECPLLEELEIINASPYDHIILIDDARLFLSPPPAPHRIEHWSDISAVIDCLNLVKNRYTVIIEDVIISVPNKFKPVLAQYCQDLNTKVWEKYGKQQNTKIQEGLKLILQGMKQTTLKLLPGTKKILNTMKRNG
;
A
#
# COMPACT_ATOMS: atom_id res chain seq x y z
N MET A 1 -0.46 1.33 11.38
CA MET A 1 -1.17 2.45 10.74
C MET A 1 -0.47 2.79 9.44
N GLY A 2 -1.24 2.92 8.37
CA GLY A 2 -0.73 3.18 7.02
C GLY A 2 0.19 4.40 6.94
N ILE A 3 1.44 4.15 6.54
CA ILE A 3 2.49 5.18 6.45
C ILE A 3 2.42 5.94 5.12
N VAL A 4 1.90 5.28 4.08
CA VAL A 4 1.79 5.84 2.73
C VAL A 4 0.42 6.49 2.49
N ARG A 5 -0.65 5.85 2.97
CA ARG A 5 -2.03 6.36 2.92
C ARG A 5 -2.82 5.83 4.12
N MET A 6 -3.88 6.55 4.47
CA MET A 6 -4.89 6.06 5.41
C MET A 6 -6.02 5.41 4.62
N GLY A 7 -6.16 4.09 4.74
CA GLY A 7 -7.17 3.29 4.02
C GLY A 7 -6.85 3.03 2.55
N PRO A 8 -7.79 2.43 1.80
CA PRO A 8 -7.54 1.93 0.46
C PRO A 8 -7.29 3.04 -0.57
N PRO A 9 -6.60 2.73 -1.69
CA PRO A 9 -6.47 3.62 -2.84
C PRO A 9 -7.84 3.77 -3.54
N ASN A 10 -8.61 4.78 -3.14
CA ASN A 10 -9.98 5.03 -3.60
C ASN A 10 -10.16 4.98 -5.13
N ASP A 11 -9.27 5.59 -5.91
CA ASP A 11 -9.37 5.60 -7.38
C ASP A 11 -9.22 4.18 -7.96
N LEU A 12 -8.33 3.37 -7.38
CA LEU A 12 -8.17 1.97 -7.76
C LEU A 12 -9.41 1.15 -7.39
N ILE A 13 -9.96 1.35 -6.20
CA ILE A 13 -11.19 0.68 -5.76
C ILE A 13 -12.34 0.96 -6.73
N LEU A 14 -12.53 2.22 -7.11
CA LEU A 14 -13.60 2.60 -8.04
C LEU A 14 -13.39 2.00 -9.44
N MET A 15 -12.16 2.05 -9.96
CA MET A 15 -11.83 1.43 -11.24
C MET A 15 -12.10 -0.08 -11.22
N LEU A 16 -11.64 -0.78 -10.19
CA LEU A 16 -11.84 -2.22 -10.07
C LEU A 16 -13.30 -2.57 -9.89
N LYS A 17 -14.04 -1.77 -9.13
CA LYS A 17 -15.49 -1.92 -8.97
C LYS A 17 -16.22 -1.79 -10.30
N GLU A 18 -15.88 -0.77 -11.10
CA GLU A 18 -16.50 -0.55 -12.41
C GLU A 18 -16.23 -1.70 -13.38
N CYS A 19 -14.97 -2.15 -13.50
CA CYS A 19 -14.64 -3.20 -14.46
C CYS A 19 -15.12 -4.59 -14.05
N SER A 20 -15.39 -4.82 -12.77
CA SER A 20 -15.81 -6.13 -12.24
C SER A 20 -17.27 -6.22 -11.84
N GLU A 21 -17.98 -5.09 -11.82
CA GLU A 21 -19.38 -4.95 -11.41
C GLU A 21 -19.66 -5.45 -9.98
N VAL A 22 -18.63 -5.61 -9.14
CA VAL A 22 -18.82 -5.99 -7.74
C VAL A 22 -19.60 -4.91 -6.99
N ASN A 23 -20.51 -5.36 -6.14
CA ASN A 23 -21.41 -4.47 -5.40
C ASN A 23 -21.33 -4.62 -3.88
N SER A 24 -20.59 -5.63 -3.40
CA SER A 24 -20.32 -5.84 -1.97
C SER A 24 -18.85 -5.53 -1.68
N PHE A 25 -18.63 -4.73 -0.63
CA PHE A 25 -17.33 -4.41 -0.07
C PHE A 25 -17.24 -4.97 1.35
N ILE A 26 -16.24 -5.77 1.62
CA ILE A 26 -16.04 -6.45 2.90
C ILE A 26 -14.68 -6.02 3.43
N GLU A 27 -14.62 -5.47 4.64
CA GLU A 27 -13.35 -5.06 5.26
C GLU A 27 -13.12 -5.72 6.61
N THR A 28 -11.86 -6.08 6.88
CA THR A 28 -11.39 -6.45 8.22
C THR A 28 -10.56 -5.30 8.77
N GLY A 29 -10.76 -4.97 10.06
CA GLY A 29 -10.18 -3.76 10.68
C GLY A 29 -11.04 -2.52 10.43
N THR A 30 -12.13 -2.37 11.19
CA THR A 30 -13.04 -1.22 11.06
C THR A 30 -12.40 0.08 11.55
N TYR A 31 -11.61 0.00 12.62
CA TYR A 31 -11.07 1.16 13.34
C TYR A 31 -12.19 2.16 13.68
N LEU A 32 -12.08 3.42 13.25
CA LEU A 32 -13.10 4.46 13.45
C LEU A 32 -14.19 4.49 12.36
N GLY A 33 -14.24 3.49 11.47
CA GLY A 33 -15.29 3.28 10.48
C GLY A 33 -15.27 4.22 9.26
N ASN A 34 -14.21 4.99 9.05
CA ASN A 34 -14.14 5.94 7.93
C ASN A 34 -14.10 5.24 6.56
N THR A 35 -13.40 4.10 6.46
CA THR A 35 -13.35 3.29 5.23
C THR A 35 -14.72 2.68 4.94
N ALA A 36 -15.33 2.00 5.91
CA ALA A 36 -16.72 1.51 5.79
C ALA A 36 -17.69 2.62 5.34
N TYR A 37 -17.64 3.79 5.97
CA TYR A 37 -18.49 4.93 5.59
C TYR A 37 -18.24 5.38 4.16
N TRP A 38 -16.98 5.58 3.75
CA TRP A 38 -16.67 5.95 2.37
C TRP A 38 -17.16 4.89 1.37
N SER A 39 -16.91 3.61 1.65
CA SER A 39 -17.34 2.47 0.82
C SER A 39 -18.88 2.40 0.71
N SER A 40 -19.61 2.75 1.77
CA SER A 40 -21.08 2.76 1.77
C SER A 40 -21.68 3.70 0.72
N GLN A 41 -20.94 4.74 0.34
CA GLN A 41 -21.37 5.70 -0.68
C GLN A 41 -21.17 5.18 -2.11
N LYS A 42 -20.48 4.04 -2.26
CA LYS A 42 -20.05 3.48 -3.56
C LYS A 42 -20.61 2.09 -3.79
N PHE A 43 -20.75 1.27 -2.75
CA PHE A 43 -21.19 -0.12 -2.81
C PHE A 43 -22.62 -0.26 -2.31
N GLY A 44 -23.39 -1.18 -2.90
CA GLY A 44 -24.75 -1.48 -2.44
C GLY A 44 -24.77 -2.18 -1.08
N GLN A 45 -23.68 -2.85 -0.69
CA GLN A 45 -23.51 -3.46 0.62
C GLN A 45 -22.08 -3.29 1.11
N VAL A 46 -21.94 -2.93 2.38
CA VAL A 46 -20.67 -2.91 3.11
C VAL A 46 -20.78 -3.80 4.34
N ILE A 47 -19.79 -4.65 4.55
CA ILE A 47 -19.63 -5.42 5.79
C ILE A 47 -18.28 -5.06 6.37
N THR A 48 -18.23 -4.65 7.64
CA THR A 48 -16.99 -4.28 8.32
C THR A 48 -16.85 -5.04 9.63
N LEU A 49 -15.65 -5.55 9.90
CA LEU A 49 -15.35 -6.44 11.01
C LEU A 49 -14.33 -5.77 11.94
N GLU A 50 -14.69 -5.67 13.22
CA GLU A 50 -13.82 -5.11 14.25
C GLU A 50 -13.69 -6.06 15.43
N TYR A 51 -12.46 -6.33 15.86
CA TYR A 51 -12.26 -7.13 17.07
C TYR A 51 -12.48 -6.26 18.31
N SER A 52 -11.90 -5.06 18.35
CA SER A 52 -11.90 -4.20 19.52
C SER A 52 -13.30 -3.70 19.85
N THR A 53 -13.82 -4.08 21.02
CA THR A 53 -15.11 -3.59 21.52
C THR A 53 -15.20 -2.07 21.52
N GLU A 54 -14.13 -1.40 21.91
CA GLU A 54 -14.10 0.06 22.00
C GLU A 54 -14.19 0.69 20.61
N MET A 55 -13.39 0.22 19.65
CA MET A 55 -13.41 0.74 18.27
C MET A 55 -14.73 0.44 17.58
N TYR A 56 -15.26 -0.78 17.76
CA TYR A 56 -16.57 -1.17 17.27
C TYR A 56 -17.67 -0.24 17.79
N GLN A 57 -17.68 0.05 19.10
CA GLN A 57 -18.64 0.97 19.71
C GLN A 57 -18.50 2.40 19.15
N GLN A 58 -17.27 2.90 18.99
CA GLN A 58 -17.05 4.23 18.42
C GLN A 58 -17.52 4.31 16.96
N ALA A 59 -17.19 3.31 16.13
CA ALA A 59 -17.59 3.25 14.73
C ALA A 59 -19.12 3.15 14.58
N THR A 60 -19.77 2.28 15.36
CA THR A 60 -21.23 2.11 15.34
C THR A 60 -21.98 3.30 15.91
N GLN A 61 -21.46 3.96 16.96
CA GLN A 61 -22.04 5.22 17.45
C GLN A 61 -22.00 6.30 16.37
N LYS A 62 -20.91 6.36 15.59
CA LYS A 62 -20.72 7.38 14.55
C LYS A 62 -21.53 7.08 13.28
N TYR A 63 -21.52 5.84 12.80
CA TYR A 63 -22.02 5.46 11.47
C TYR A 63 -23.07 4.35 11.48
N GLY A 64 -23.52 3.86 12.64
CA GLY A 64 -24.51 2.78 12.75
C GLY A 64 -25.91 3.14 12.22
N HIS A 65 -26.14 4.42 11.88
CA HIS A 65 -27.35 4.88 11.20
C HIS A 65 -27.31 4.65 9.68
N VAL A 66 -26.18 4.23 9.10
CA VAL A 66 -26.03 4.02 7.66
C VAL A 66 -26.48 2.61 7.31
N GLU A 67 -27.63 2.51 6.63
CA GLU A 67 -28.39 1.26 6.45
C GLU A 67 -27.66 0.17 5.66
N ASN A 68 -26.80 0.53 4.71
CA ASN A 68 -26.07 -0.43 3.89
C ASN A 68 -24.72 -0.86 4.49
N ILE A 69 -24.40 -0.44 5.73
CA ILE A 69 -23.23 -0.93 6.46
C ILE A 69 -23.68 -1.93 7.52
N LYS A 70 -23.13 -3.14 7.45
CA LYS A 70 -23.23 -4.15 8.49
C LYS A 70 -21.95 -4.14 9.33
N PHE A 71 -22.04 -3.60 10.54
CA PHE A 71 -20.96 -3.68 11.52
C PHE A 71 -21.02 -5.02 12.25
N LEU A 72 -19.90 -5.72 12.32
CA LEU A 72 -19.74 -6.98 13.04
C LEU A 72 -18.58 -6.86 14.02
N GLN A 73 -18.81 -7.35 15.24
CA GLN A 73 -17.79 -7.38 16.28
C GLN A 73 -17.30 -8.81 16.50
N GLY A 74 -16.00 -9.04 16.43
CA GLY A 74 -15.40 -10.33 16.77
C GLY A 74 -14.16 -10.65 15.94
N ASP A 75 -13.72 -11.90 16.06
CA ASP A 75 -12.59 -12.44 15.32
C ASP A 75 -12.92 -12.51 13.81
N SER A 76 -12.05 -11.92 12.99
CA SER A 76 -12.25 -11.88 11.55
C SER A 76 -12.26 -13.28 10.92
N ARG A 77 -11.47 -14.24 11.44
CA ARG A 77 -11.43 -15.62 10.92
C ARG A 77 -12.77 -16.33 11.14
N VAL A 78 -13.42 -16.10 12.28
CA VAL A 78 -14.73 -16.69 12.56
C VAL A 78 -15.80 -16.03 11.69
N LEU A 79 -15.85 -14.71 11.69
CA LEU A 79 -16.89 -13.96 10.98
C LEU A 79 -16.75 -14.10 9.45
N LEU A 80 -15.53 -14.15 8.90
CA LEU A 80 -15.31 -14.36 7.47
C LEU A 80 -15.81 -15.73 7.01
N GLN A 81 -15.74 -16.78 7.82
CA GLN A 81 -16.30 -18.09 7.44
C GLN A 81 -17.82 -18.00 7.19
N GLU A 82 -18.53 -17.31 8.07
CA GLU A 82 -19.97 -17.07 7.92
C GLU A 82 -20.28 -16.18 6.72
N ILE A 83 -19.53 -15.09 6.55
CA ILE A 83 -19.72 -14.15 5.44
C ILE A 83 -19.48 -14.87 4.11
N VAL A 84 -18.30 -15.47 3.93
CA VAL A 84 -17.88 -16.11 2.67
C VAL A 84 -18.85 -17.23 2.27
N SER A 85 -19.28 -18.07 3.21
CA SER A 85 -20.26 -19.14 2.94
C SER A 85 -21.64 -18.61 2.53
N SER A 86 -22.00 -17.39 2.95
CA SER A 86 -23.27 -16.75 2.60
C SER A 86 -23.24 -16.03 1.24
N LEU A 87 -22.05 -15.69 0.72
CA LEU A 87 -21.91 -14.94 -0.54
C LEU A 87 -22.55 -15.68 -1.72
N LYS A 88 -23.16 -14.90 -2.62
CA LYS A 88 -23.81 -15.40 -3.85
C LYS A 88 -23.17 -14.88 -5.13
N GLN A 89 -22.14 -14.06 -4.99
CA GLN A 89 -21.43 -13.40 -6.08
C GLN A 89 -20.03 -12.97 -5.64
N PRO A 90 -19.13 -12.63 -6.57
CA PRO A 90 -17.86 -11.97 -6.26
C PRO A 90 -18.06 -10.71 -5.41
N SER A 91 -17.03 -10.39 -4.64
CA SER A 91 -17.01 -9.26 -3.69
C SER A 91 -15.60 -8.70 -3.66
N MET A 92 -15.48 -7.46 -3.18
CA MET A 92 -14.20 -6.82 -2.95
C MET A 92 -13.86 -6.90 -1.46
N PHE A 93 -12.66 -7.39 -1.16
CA PHE A 93 -12.13 -7.48 0.20
C PHE A 93 -11.03 -6.43 0.42
N TRP A 94 -11.09 -5.75 1.55
CA TRP A 94 -10.02 -4.90 2.10
C TRP A 94 -9.57 -5.52 3.43
N LEU A 95 -8.37 -6.09 3.47
CA LEU A 95 -7.85 -6.79 4.66
C LEU A 95 -6.85 -5.90 5.39
N ASP A 96 -7.24 -5.45 6.58
CA ASP A 96 -6.51 -4.47 7.40
C ASP A 96 -6.71 -4.72 8.92
N ALA A 97 -6.87 -5.99 9.30
CA ALA A 97 -7.04 -6.40 10.70
C ALA A 97 -5.71 -6.70 11.43
N HIS A 98 -4.59 -6.20 10.92
CA HIS A 98 -3.30 -6.41 11.57
C HIS A 98 -3.15 -5.51 12.80
N TRP A 99 -2.52 -6.02 13.84
CA TRP A 99 -2.22 -5.22 15.03
C TRP A 99 -1.28 -4.07 14.66
N SER A 100 -1.59 -2.87 15.13
CA SER A 100 -0.81 -1.66 14.82
C SER A 100 -0.42 -0.84 16.04
N GLY A 101 -0.49 -1.44 17.22
CA GLY A 101 -0.08 -0.86 18.50
C GLY A 101 -1.20 -0.12 19.26
N GLY A 102 -0.95 0.13 20.54
CA GLY A 102 -1.89 0.87 21.41
C GLY A 102 -3.15 0.08 21.75
N GLN A 103 -4.33 0.69 21.55
CA GLN A 103 -5.63 0.10 21.86
C GLN A 103 -6.16 -0.87 20.78
N THR A 104 -5.43 -1.07 19.67
CA THR A 104 -5.81 -2.10 18.69
C THR A 104 -5.62 -3.48 19.33
N TYR A 105 -6.55 -4.39 19.08
CA TYR A 105 -6.45 -5.77 19.56
C TYR A 105 -5.44 -6.57 18.74
N GLY A 106 -4.77 -7.56 19.34
CA GLY A 106 -3.93 -8.52 18.62
C GLY A 106 -2.44 -8.53 18.97
N GLU A 107 -1.99 -7.93 20.08
CA GLU A 107 -0.55 -7.97 20.46
C GLU A 107 0.04 -9.40 20.53
N GLU A 108 -0.78 -10.38 20.93
CA GLU A 108 -0.39 -11.80 21.01
C GLU A 108 -0.73 -12.60 19.73
N ASP A 109 -1.36 -11.98 18.73
CA ASP A 109 -1.82 -12.59 17.48
C ASP A 109 -1.92 -11.49 16.41
N GLU A 110 -0.75 -11.01 15.98
CA GLU A 110 -0.62 -9.69 15.33
C GLU A 110 -1.14 -9.66 13.88
N CYS A 111 -1.24 -10.82 13.22
CA CYS A 111 -1.52 -10.88 11.79
C CYS A 111 -2.33 -12.14 11.42
N PRO A 112 -3.67 -12.07 11.36
CA PRO A 112 -4.53 -13.21 11.02
C PRO A 112 -4.60 -13.50 9.50
N LEU A 113 -3.80 -12.83 8.68
CA LEU A 113 -3.99 -12.71 7.23
C LEU A 113 -4.02 -14.05 6.49
N LEU A 114 -3.12 -14.99 6.81
CA LEU A 114 -3.06 -16.23 6.05
C LEU A 114 -4.35 -17.05 6.20
N GLU A 115 -4.87 -17.14 7.42
CA GLU A 115 -6.14 -17.81 7.71
C GLU A 115 -7.32 -17.07 7.06
N GLU A 116 -7.33 -15.73 7.09
CA GLU A 116 -8.33 -14.94 6.37
C GLU A 116 -8.33 -15.26 4.87
N LEU A 117 -7.14 -15.33 4.26
CA LEU A 117 -6.97 -15.65 2.84
C LEU A 117 -7.38 -17.09 2.52
N GLU A 118 -7.07 -18.06 3.37
CA GLU A 118 -7.54 -19.45 3.23
C GLU A 118 -9.07 -19.53 3.21
N ILE A 119 -9.73 -18.82 4.13
CA ILE A 119 -11.20 -18.75 4.20
C ILE A 119 -11.77 -18.12 2.92
N ILE A 120 -11.21 -16.99 2.47
CA ILE A 120 -11.66 -16.31 1.25
C ILE A 120 -11.45 -17.19 0.02
N ASN A 121 -10.34 -17.94 -0.05
CA ASN A 121 -10.02 -18.83 -1.15
C ASN A 121 -10.89 -20.08 -1.22
N ALA A 122 -11.49 -20.51 -0.10
CA ALA A 122 -12.48 -21.58 -0.09
C ALA A 122 -13.78 -21.21 -0.83
N SER A 123 -13.99 -19.92 -1.12
CA SER A 123 -15.12 -19.44 -1.90
C SER A 123 -15.10 -19.96 -3.34
N PRO A 124 -16.27 -20.36 -3.90
CA PRO A 124 -16.35 -20.68 -5.32
C PRO A 124 -16.19 -19.44 -6.21
N TYR A 125 -16.37 -18.22 -5.69
CA TYR A 125 -16.35 -16.98 -6.46
C TYR A 125 -14.95 -16.39 -6.60
N ASP A 126 -14.73 -15.65 -7.68
CA ASP A 126 -13.46 -15.00 -7.98
C ASP A 126 -13.45 -13.57 -7.42
N HIS A 127 -13.10 -13.44 -6.14
CA HIS A 127 -13.06 -12.18 -5.40
C HIS A 127 -11.91 -11.26 -5.82
N ILE A 128 -12.08 -9.96 -5.60
CA ILE A 128 -10.98 -8.98 -5.65
C ILE A 128 -10.49 -8.77 -4.22
N ILE A 129 -9.18 -8.86 -3.99
CA ILE A 129 -8.59 -8.79 -2.66
C ILE A 129 -7.55 -7.68 -2.65
N LEU A 130 -7.64 -6.80 -1.68
CA LEU A 130 -6.66 -5.76 -1.38
C LEU A 130 -6.24 -5.93 0.10
N ILE A 131 -4.95 -5.83 0.37
CA ILE A 131 -4.37 -6.04 1.70
C ILE A 131 -3.50 -4.82 2.01
N ASP A 132 -3.76 -4.16 3.14
CA ASP A 132 -2.97 -2.98 3.54
C ASP A 132 -1.57 -3.35 4.04
N ASP A 133 -0.73 -2.33 4.23
CA ASP A 133 0.55 -2.43 4.91
C ASP A 133 1.52 -3.45 4.27
N ALA A 134 1.54 -3.52 2.93
CA ALA A 134 2.38 -4.44 2.14
C ALA A 134 3.85 -4.47 2.58
N ARG A 135 4.40 -3.33 3.00
CA ARG A 135 5.76 -3.19 3.54
C ARG A 135 6.08 -4.17 4.68
N LEU A 136 5.08 -4.55 5.49
CA LEU A 136 5.26 -5.43 6.66
C LEU A 136 5.39 -6.92 6.26
N PHE A 137 5.03 -7.25 5.02
CA PHE A 137 5.25 -8.57 4.42
C PHE A 137 6.49 -8.60 3.52
N LEU A 138 6.87 -7.44 2.97
CA LEU A 138 8.10 -7.27 2.20
C LEU A 138 9.36 -7.27 3.07
N SER A 139 9.22 -6.92 4.34
CA SER A 139 10.27 -6.95 5.36
C SER A 139 9.61 -7.08 6.73
N PRO A 140 10.26 -7.74 7.72
CA PRO A 140 9.71 -7.85 9.06
C PRO A 140 9.28 -6.48 9.63
N PRO A 141 8.19 -6.45 10.41
CA PRO A 141 7.67 -5.22 11.01
C PRO A 141 8.69 -4.62 12.00
N PRO A 142 8.61 -3.30 12.26
CA PRO A 142 9.49 -2.64 13.22
C PRO A 142 9.24 -3.11 14.66
N ALA A 143 10.23 -3.00 15.55
CA ALA A 143 10.00 -3.24 16.98
C ALA A 143 8.87 -2.32 17.52
N PRO A 144 8.03 -2.78 18.47
CA PRO A 144 8.15 -4.02 19.25
C PRO A 144 7.41 -5.24 18.67
N HIS A 145 6.97 -5.21 17.40
CA HIS A 145 6.26 -6.32 16.78
C HIS A 145 7.03 -7.65 16.86
N ARG A 146 6.28 -8.75 17.03
CA ARG A 146 6.83 -10.12 17.04
C ARG A 146 6.93 -10.66 15.62
N ILE A 147 8.15 -10.86 15.16
CA ILE A 147 8.43 -11.31 13.79
C ILE A 147 7.70 -12.64 13.48
N GLU A 148 7.61 -13.53 14.46
CA GLU A 148 6.96 -14.84 14.36
C GLU A 148 5.46 -14.80 14.08
N HIS A 149 4.79 -13.67 14.33
CA HIS A 149 3.36 -13.52 14.05
C HIS A 149 3.09 -13.06 12.61
N TRP A 150 4.12 -12.63 11.88
CA TRP A 150 3.96 -12.08 10.53
C TRP A 150 4.46 -13.04 9.46
N SER A 151 3.70 -13.11 8.38
CA SER A 151 4.08 -13.90 7.21
C SER A 151 5.01 -13.12 6.29
N ASP A 152 5.89 -13.81 5.58
CA ASP A 152 6.65 -13.18 4.50
C ASP A 152 5.79 -13.04 3.23
N ILE A 153 6.26 -12.21 2.30
CA ILE A 153 5.55 -11.97 1.04
C ILE A 153 5.37 -13.25 0.21
N SER A 154 6.28 -14.22 0.28
CA SER A 154 6.17 -15.45 -0.50
C SER A 154 4.98 -16.27 -0.01
N ALA A 155 4.84 -16.44 1.31
CA ALA A 155 3.70 -17.11 1.92
C ALA A 155 2.36 -16.45 1.57
N VAL A 156 2.31 -15.10 1.58
CA VAL A 156 1.11 -14.35 1.17
C VAL A 156 0.75 -14.59 -0.30
N ILE A 157 1.74 -14.52 -1.21
CA ILE A 157 1.54 -14.75 -2.65
C ILE A 157 1.14 -16.19 -2.94
N ASP A 158 1.76 -17.17 -2.26
CA ASP A 158 1.43 -18.58 -2.40
C ASP A 158 0.00 -18.85 -1.93
N CYS A 159 -0.39 -18.31 -0.77
CA CYS A 159 -1.75 -18.45 -0.26
C CYS A 159 -2.78 -17.83 -1.22
N LEU A 160 -2.55 -16.60 -1.71
CA LEU A 160 -3.44 -15.94 -2.69
C LEU A 160 -3.67 -16.77 -3.95
N ASN A 161 -2.66 -17.51 -4.41
CA ASN A 161 -2.70 -18.30 -5.64
C ASN A 161 -2.95 -19.80 -5.43
N LEU A 162 -3.14 -20.25 -4.18
CA LEU A 162 -3.20 -21.68 -3.82
C LEU A 162 -4.22 -22.46 -4.65
N VAL A 163 -5.42 -21.89 -4.84
CA VAL A 163 -6.54 -22.53 -5.55
C VAL A 163 -7.06 -21.71 -6.74
N LYS A 164 -6.63 -20.45 -6.87
CA LYS A 164 -7.12 -19.52 -7.89
C LYS A 164 -5.95 -18.96 -8.69
N ASN A 165 -6.12 -18.83 -10.00
CA ASN A 165 -5.17 -18.11 -10.83
C ASN A 165 -5.44 -16.60 -10.75
N ARG A 166 -4.63 -15.88 -9.99
CA ARG A 166 -4.75 -14.44 -9.78
C ARG A 166 -3.58 -13.69 -10.40
N TYR A 167 -3.82 -12.43 -10.71
CA TYR A 167 -2.76 -11.47 -10.98
C TYR A 167 -2.57 -10.61 -9.74
N THR A 168 -1.39 -10.72 -9.12
CA THR A 168 -1.04 -9.97 -7.91
C THR A 168 0.05 -8.94 -8.20
N VAL A 169 -0.15 -7.72 -7.71
CA VAL A 169 0.81 -6.61 -7.76
C VAL A 169 0.83 -5.91 -6.42
N ILE A 170 1.91 -5.16 -6.16
CA ILE A 170 2.03 -4.33 -4.97
C ILE A 170 2.23 -2.89 -5.44
N ILE A 171 1.37 -1.98 -4.98
CA ILE A 171 1.50 -0.57 -5.32
C ILE A 171 1.01 0.29 -4.16
N GLU A 172 1.68 1.42 -3.92
CA GLU A 172 1.33 2.36 -2.85
C GLU A 172 1.10 1.69 -1.48
N ASP A 173 1.93 0.68 -1.17
CA ASP A 173 1.90 -0.08 0.08
C ASP A 173 0.68 -1.00 0.26
N VAL A 174 0.02 -1.36 -0.83
CA VAL A 174 -1.12 -2.29 -0.85
C VAL A 174 -0.79 -3.48 -1.74
N ILE A 175 -1.02 -4.70 -1.23
CA ILE A 175 -1.00 -5.91 -2.04
C ILE A 175 -2.38 -6.05 -2.69
N ILE A 176 -2.42 -6.09 -4.03
CA ILE A 176 -3.66 -6.17 -4.81
C ILE A 176 -3.65 -7.46 -5.59
N SER A 177 -4.64 -8.31 -5.36
CA SER A 177 -4.80 -9.58 -6.05
C SER A 177 -6.18 -9.66 -6.71
N VAL A 178 -6.17 -9.75 -8.04
CA VAL A 178 -7.39 -9.77 -8.86
C VAL A 178 -7.50 -11.05 -9.67
N PRO A 179 -8.72 -11.50 -10.01
CA PRO A 179 -8.92 -12.54 -11.02
C PRO A 179 -8.16 -12.20 -12.30
N ASN A 180 -7.46 -13.17 -12.91
CA ASN A 180 -6.53 -12.91 -14.02
C ASN A 180 -7.16 -12.18 -15.23
N LYS A 181 -8.49 -12.27 -15.42
CA LYS A 181 -9.22 -11.50 -16.43
C LYS A 181 -9.10 -9.97 -16.28
N PHE A 182 -8.84 -9.47 -15.07
CA PHE A 182 -8.65 -8.03 -14.80
C PHE A 182 -7.19 -7.58 -14.89
N LYS A 183 -6.26 -8.48 -15.19
CA LYS A 183 -4.83 -8.17 -15.35
C LYS A 183 -4.57 -6.99 -16.30
N PRO A 184 -5.18 -6.91 -17.52
CA PRO A 184 -4.89 -5.81 -18.43
C PRO A 184 -5.19 -4.43 -17.81
N VAL A 185 -6.32 -4.32 -17.11
CA VAL A 185 -6.77 -3.05 -16.50
C VAL A 185 -5.88 -2.69 -15.31
N LEU A 186 -5.60 -3.64 -14.41
CA LEU A 186 -4.74 -3.40 -13.25
C LEU A 186 -3.31 -3.08 -13.65
N ALA A 187 -2.74 -3.83 -14.61
CA ALA A 187 -1.38 -3.58 -15.09
C ALA A 187 -1.25 -2.19 -15.73
N GLN A 188 -2.25 -1.74 -16.50
CA GLN A 188 -2.25 -0.40 -17.08
C GLN A 188 -2.31 0.67 -16.00
N TYR A 189 -3.20 0.53 -15.01
CA TYR A 189 -3.28 1.45 -13.87
C TYR A 189 -1.93 1.57 -13.15
N CYS A 190 -1.28 0.43 -12.87
CA CYS A 190 0.03 0.41 -12.23
C CYS A 190 1.10 1.07 -13.11
N GLN A 191 1.11 0.83 -14.41
CA GLN A 191 2.05 1.45 -15.33
C GLN A 191 1.88 2.97 -15.39
N ASP A 192 0.64 3.46 -15.45
CA ASP A 192 0.34 4.90 -15.49
C ASP A 192 0.80 5.57 -14.19
N LEU A 193 0.53 4.96 -13.04
CA LEU A 193 0.98 5.48 -11.75
C LEU A 193 2.51 5.50 -11.66
N ASN A 194 3.17 4.39 -12.00
CA ASN A 194 4.63 4.29 -12.01
C ASN A 194 5.26 5.31 -12.97
N THR A 195 4.63 5.55 -14.12
CA THR A 195 5.07 6.57 -15.08
C THR A 195 4.99 7.96 -14.46
N LYS A 196 3.88 8.33 -13.82
CA LYS A 196 3.75 9.62 -13.12
C LYS A 196 4.81 9.81 -12.03
N VAL A 197 5.07 8.77 -11.23
CA VAL A 197 6.11 8.78 -10.19
C VAL A 197 7.50 8.97 -10.82
N TRP A 198 7.81 8.21 -11.88
CA TRP A 198 9.06 8.32 -12.61
C TRP A 198 9.26 9.70 -13.24
N GLU A 199 8.22 10.30 -13.82
CA GLU A 199 8.32 11.64 -14.39
C GLU A 199 8.55 12.71 -13.33
N LYS A 200 7.90 12.57 -12.16
CA LYS A 200 8.04 13.53 -11.06
C LYS A 200 9.42 13.47 -10.41
N TYR A 201 9.93 12.28 -10.13
CA TYR A 201 11.15 12.10 -9.33
C TYR A 201 12.37 11.67 -10.16
N GLY A 202 12.18 10.89 -11.21
CA GLY A 202 13.25 10.43 -12.11
C GLY A 202 13.85 11.56 -12.94
N LYS A 203 13.05 12.54 -13.39
CA LYS A 203 13.57 13.72 -14.12
C LYS A 203 14.34 14.68 -13.20
N GLN A 204 13.98 14.79 -11.92
CA GLN A 204 14.68 15.63 -10.94
C GLN A 204 16.11 15.14 -10.62
N GLN A 205 16.39 13.84 -10.77
CA GLN A 205 17.76 13.32 -10.63
C GLN A 205 18.67 13.82 -11.76
N ASN A 206 18.20 13.84 -13.01
CA ASN A 206 19.01 14.32 -14.14
C ASN A 206 19.38 15.80 -14.01
N THR A 207 18.47 16.65 -13.53
CA THR A 207 18.77 18.06 -13.28
C THR A 207 19.72 18.25 -12.10
N LYS A 208 19.55 17.51 -10.99
CA LYS A 208 20.48 17.55 -9.85
C LYS A 208 21.88 17.05 -10.21
N ILE A 209 22.00 16.03 -11.07
CA ILE A 209 23.29 15.55 -11.59
C ILE A 209 23.95 16.62 -12.46
N GLN A 210 23.19 17.30 -13.32
CA GLN A 210 23.69 18.43 -14.12
C GLN A 210 24.14 19.61 -13.25
N GLU A 211 23.39 19.95 -12.21
CA GLU A 211 23.77 20.98 -11.24
C GLU A 211 25.02 20.57 -10.45
N GLY A 212 25.12 19.31 -10.01
CA GLY A 212 26.30 18.77 -9.35
C GLY A 212 27.55 18.84 -10.25
N LEU A 213 27.44 18.42 -11.51
CA LEU A 213 28.52 18.55 -12.51
C LEU A 213 28.92 20.01 -12.75
N LYS A 214 27.94 20.92 -12.81
CA LYS A 214 28.19 22.36 -12.97
C LYS A 214 28.93 22.93 -11.76
N LEU A 215 28.57 22.54 -10.55
CA LEU A 215 29.26 22.94 -9.32
C LEU A 215 30.68 22.39 -9.26
N ILE A 216 30.89 21.12 -9.64
CA ILE A 216 32.23 20.52 -9.76
C ILE A 216 33.09 21.30 -10.76
N LEU A 217 32.57 21.60 -11.96
CA LEU A 217 33.28 22.38 -12.97
C LEU A 217 33.60 23.81 -12.51
N GLN A 218 32.67 24.46 -11.79
CA GLN A 218 32.90 25.78 -11.19
C GLN A 218 33.99 25.72 -10.10
N GLY A 219 33.94 24.71 -9.24
CA GLY A 219 34.97 24.45 -8.23
C GLY A 219 36.34 24.22 -8.86
N MET A 220 36.43 23.37 -9.88
CA MET A 220 37.67 23.14 -10.64
C MET A 220 38.21 24.44 -11.24
N LYS A 221 37.37 25.24 -11.92
CA LYS A 221 37.79 26.55 -12.48
C LYS A 221 38.32 27.50 -11.41
N GLN A 222 37.67 27.58 -10.24
CA GLN A 222 38.14 28.43 -9.13
C GLN A 222 39.46 27.92 -8.56
N THR A 223 39.66 26.60 -8.47
CA THR A 223 40.92 25.99 -8.00
C THR A 223 42.05 26.19 -9.02
N THR A 224 41.78 26.07 -10.32
CA THR A 224 42.77 26.39 -11.38
C THR A 224 43.14 27.88 -11.36
N LEU A 225 42.19 28.77 -11.08
CA LEU A 225 42.44 30.22 -10.91
C LEU A 225 43.26 30.52 -9.64
N LYS A 226 43.03 29.77 -8.55
CA LYS A 226 43.77 29.87 -7.28
C LYS A 226 45.14 29.16 -7.27
N LEU A 227 45.43 28.32 -8.26
CA LEU A 227 46.76 27.73 -8.49
C LEU A 227 47.65 28.60 -9.41
N LEU A 228 47.12 29.70 -9.95
CA LEU A 228 47.87 30.70 -10.72
C LEU A 228 48.26 32.01 -9.98
N PRO A 229 48.44 32.10 -8.64
CA PRO A 229 49.04 33.27 -8.03
C PRO A 229 50.56 33.13 -8.09
N GLY A 230 51.15 33.27 -9.29
CA GLY A 230 52.60 33.15 -9.43
C GLY A 230 53.22 33.44 -10.79
N THR A 231 52.47 33.44 -11.90
CA THR A 231 53.09 33.55 -13.24
C THR A 231 53.08 34.97 -13.85
N LYS A 232 52.71 36.00 -13.09
CA LYS A 232 52.90 37.41 -13.53
C LYS A 232 54.23 38.05 -13.14
N LYS A 233 55.16 37.31 -12.50
CA LYS A 233 56.50 37.83 -12.13
C LYS A 233 57.69 37.19 -12.85
N ILE A 234 57.46 36.29 -13.82
CA ILE A 234 58.55 35.67 -14.60
C ILE A 234 58.65 36.23 -16.04
N LEU A 235 57.61 36.90 -16.56
CA LEU A 235 57.69 37.52 -17.90
C LEU A 235 58.39 38.90 -17.92
N ASN A 236 58.63 39.53 -16.77
CA ASN A 236 59.33 40.82 -16.70
C ASN A 236 60.84 40.71 -16.44
N THR A 237 61.36 39.50 -16.20
CA THR A 237 62.81 39.27 -16.03
C THR A 237 63.50 38.88 -17.34
N MET A 238 62.77 38.54 -18.41
CA MET A 238 63.32 38.29 -19.76
C MET A 238 63.36 39.54 -20.65
N LYS A 239 63.00 40.73 -20.14
CA LYS A 239 63.16 42.02 -20.85
C LYS A 239 64.22 42.96 -20.25
N ARG A 240 64.95 42.51 -19.24
CA ARG A 240 66.08 43.22 -18.64
C ARG A 240 67.16 42.20 -18.27
N ASN A 241 67.88 41.73 -19.28
CA ASN A 241 69.23 41.13 -19.29
C ASN A 241 69.28 40.01 -20.34
N GLY A 242 69.99 40.24 -21.44
CA GLY A 242 70.39 39.23 -22.42
C GLY A 242 69.70 39.36 -23.76
#